data_AF-A0A7Y5W447-F1
#
_entry.id   AF-A0A7Y5W447-F1
#
_cell.length_a   1.000
_cell.length_b   1.000
_cell.length_c   1.000
_cell.angle_alpha   90.00
_cell.angle_beta   90.00
_cell.angle_gamma   90.00
#
_symmetry.space_group_name_H-M   'P 1'
#
loop_
_entity.id
_entity.type
_entity.pdbx_description
1 polymer ?
#
loop_
_entity_poly.entity_id
_entity_poly.type
_entity_poly.pdbx_seq_one_letter_code
_entity_poly.pdbx_strand_id
1 'polypeptide(L)'
;MKYEVNLPDSVDQRLSEKASQTGKDVVQLICMAVARFVEEESPGKANGDWSEEIETCRRRLIDRDIAGTITADEREKLAHLDRLANEHFDIVAPAPMEGAQRLHRQLLQRRGNKP
;
A
#
# COMPACT_ATOMS: atom_id res chain seq x y z
N MET A 1 -5.08 -20.67 1.14
CA MET A 1 -3.74 -21.26 1.37
C MET A 1 -3.63 -21.61 2.84
N LYS A 2 -3.24 -22.85 3.19
CA LYS A 2 -2.96 -23.25 4.58
C LYS A 2 -1.45 -23.24 4.74
N TYR A 3 -0.95 -22.58 5.78
CA TYR A 3 0.47 -22.54 6.11
C TYR A 3 0.70 -23.44 7.32
N GLU A 4 1.58 -24.42 7.18
CA GLU A 4 2.01 -25.26 8.29
C GLU A 4 3.26 -24.63 8.90
N VAL A 5 3.15 -24.19 10.15
CA VAL A 5 4.25 -23.60 10.90
C VAL A 5 4.64 -24.58 11.99
N ASN A 6 5.85 -25.15 11.88
CA ASN A 6 6.40 -26.00 12.92
C ASN A 6 6.96 -25.12 14.03
N LEU A 7 6.29 -25.14 15.19
CA LEU A 7 6.72 -24.40 16.38
C LEU A 7 7.50 -25.33 17.31
N PRO A 8 8.58 -24.85 17.96
CA PRO A 8 9.25 -25.61 19.01
C PRO A 8 8.30 -25.89 20.19
N ASP A 9 8.41 -27.07 20.81
CA ASP A 9 7.53 -27.52 21.90
C ASP A 9 7.43 -26.51 23.06
N SER A 10 8.52 -25.80 23.34
CA SER A 10 8.57 -24.77 24.38
C SER A 10 7.74 -23.51 24.06
N VAL A 11 7.55 -23.20 22.78
CA VAL A 11 6.74 -22.07 22.30
C VAL A 11 5.27 -22.47 22.28
N ASP A 12 4.97 -23.71 21.86
CA ASP A 12 3.61 -24.22 21.79
C ASP A 12 2.96 -24.35 23.18
N GLN A 13 3.72 -24.84 24.17
CA GLN A 13 3.28 -24.90 25.57
C GLN A 13 2.95 -23.51 26.13
N ARG A 14 3.81 -22.50 25.87
CA ARG A 14 3.58 -21.13 26.35
C ARG A 14 2.41 -20.44 25.64
N LEU A 15 2.18 -20.76 24.36
CA LEU A 15 1.01 -20.26 23.62
C LEU A 15 -0.28 -20.87 24.15
N SER A 16 -0.29 -22.17 24.43
CA SER A 16 -1.42 -22.90 25.01
C SER A 16 -1.76 -22.42 26.43
N GLU A 17 -0.74 -22.13 27.24
CA GLU A 17 -0.93 -21.57 28.58
C GLU A 17 -1.52 -20.14 28.51
N LYS A 18 -0.98 -19.29 27.62
CA LYS A 18 -1.52 -17.95 27.38
C LYS A 18 -2.93 -17.95 26.80
N ALA A 19 -3.24 -18.90 25.92
CA ALA A 19 -4.58 -19.10 25.36
C ALA A 19 -5.59 -19.36 26.48
N SER A 20 -5.22 -20.24 27.41
CA SER A 20 -6.04 -20.58 28.58
C SER A 20 -6.23 -19.41 29.55
N GLN A 21 -5.19 -18.60 29.77
CA GLN A 21 -5.25 -17.42 30.64
C GLN A 21 -6.05 -16.25 30.03
N THR A 22 -6.03 -16.11 28.70
CA THR A 22 -6.65 -14.98 28.00
C THR A 22 -8.04 -15.33 27.43
N GLY A 23 -8.42 -16.61 27.46
CA GLY A 23 -9.63 -17.13 26.83
C GLY A 23 -9.64 -17.02 25.30
N LYS A 24 -8.46 -16.89 24.69
CA LYS A 24 -8.27 -16.70 23.24
C LYS A 24 -7.69 -17.96 22.62
N ASP A 25 -8.02 -18.19 21.35
CA ASP A 25 -7.46 -19.32 20.61
C ASP A 25 -5.96 -19.12 20.29
N VAL A 26 -5.20 -20.22 20.23
CA VAL A 26 -3.76 -20.22 19.95
C VAL A 26 -3.47 -19.58 18.61
N VAL A 27 -4.32 -19.84 17.59
CA VAL A 27 -4.19 -19.23 16.26
C VAL A 27 -4.37 -17.72 16.34
N GLN A 28 -5.31 -17.22 17.14
CA GLN A 28 -5.51 -15.78 17.31
C GLN A 28 -4.30 -15.13 17.97
N LEU A 29 -3.69 -15.79 18.96
CA LEU A 29 -2.48 -15.29 19.61
C LEU A 29 -1.29 -15.25 18.64
N ILE A 30 -1.14 -16.26 17.79
CA ILE A 30 -0.11 -16.28 16.73
C ILE A 30 -0.35 -15.14 15.73
N CYS A 31 -1.59 -14.96 15.25
CA CYS A 31 -1.93 -13.88 14.33
C CYS A 31 -1.63 -12.50 14.94
N MET A 32 -1.96 -12.28 16.21
CA MET A 32 -1.66 -11.02 16.90
C MET A 32 -0.16 -10.80 17.08
N ALA A 33 0.60 -11.85 17.43
CA ALA A 33 2.04 -11.77 17.60
C ALA A 33 2.75 -11.48 16.27
N VAL A 34 2.33 -12.17 15.18
CA VAL A 34 2.86 -11.92 13.83
C VAL A 34 2.48 -10.52 13.35
N ALA A 35 1.24 -10.07 13.58
CA ALA A 35 0.83 -8.71 13.22
C ALA A 35 1.67 -7.66 13.94
N ARG A 36 1.86 -7.81 15.25
CA ARG A 36 2.68 -6.91 16.06
C ARG A 36 4.15 -6.94 15.66
N PHE A 37 4.70 -8.12 15.39
CA PHE A 37 6.10 -8.26 14.96
C PHE A 37 6.33 -7.65 13.58
N VAL A 38 5.39 -7.80 12.65
CA VAL A 38 5.44 -7.13 11.33
C VAL A 38 5.30 -5.60 11.48
N GLU A 39 4.52 -5.13 12.45
CA GLU A 39 4.44 -3.70 12.79
C GLU A 39 5.74 -3.18 13.44
N GLU A 40 6.47 -4.02 14.18
CA GLU A 40 7.65 -3.63 14.96
C GLU A 40 8.97 -3.80 14.19
N GLU A 41 9.12 -4.83 13.33
CA GLU A 41 10.25 -4.97 12.38
C GLU A 41 10.17 -4.01 11.19
N SER A 42 9.04 -3.31 11.03
CA SER A 42 8.90 -2.20 10.11
C SER A 42 8.77 -0.92 10.91
N PRO A 43 9.87 -0.20 11.26
CA PRO A 43 9.81 1.14 11.85
C PRO A 43 9.35 2.20 10.81
N GLY A 44 8.32 1.88 10.03
CA GLY A 44 7.90 2.59 8.83
C GLY A 44 6.80 1.86 8.07
N LYS A 45 5.79 1.33 8.76
CA LYS A 45 4.49 1.09 8.12
C LYS A 45 3.48 2.10 8.68
N ALA A 46 3.74 3.36 8.37
CA ALA A 46 2.61 4.25 8.12
C ALA A 46 1.76 3.53 7.07
N ASN A 47 0.53 3.17 7.45
CA ASN A 47 -0.55 3.08 6.47
C ASN A 47 -0.41 4.25 5.50
N GLY A 48 -0.69 4.03 4.22
CA GLY A 48 -0.53 4.96 3.10
C GLY A 48 -1.23 6.31 3.28
N ASP A 49 -0.74 7.10 4.24
CA ASP A 49 -1.09 8.47 4.50
C ASP A 49 -0.02 9.27 3.80
N TRP A 50 -0.30 9.49 2.53
CA TRP A 50 0.23 10.60 1.79
C TRP A 50 0.19 11.86 2.68
N SER A 51 1.35 12.27 3.19
CA SER A 51 1.47 13.40 4.11
C SER A 51 1.99 14.64 3.39
N GLU A 52 1.75 15.81 3.97
CA GLU A 52 2.25 17.08 3.44
C GLU A 52 3.79 17.11 3.33
N GLU A 53 4.48 16.38 4.20
CA GLU A 53 5.94 16.22 4.18
C GLU A 53 6.40 15.40 2.97
N ILE A 54 5.68 14.31 2.64
CA ILE A 54 5.94 13.47 1.46
C ILE A 54 5.70 14.28 0.18
N GLU A 55 4.60 15.03 0.12
CA GLU A 55 4.27 15.88 -1.02
C GLU A 55 5.28 17.05 -1.17
N THR A 56 5.77 17.60 -0.06
CA THR A 56 6.86 18.61 -0.09
C THR A 56 8.17 18.00 -0.59
N CYS A 57 8.49 16.77 -0.18
CA CYS A 57 9.66 16.05 -0.66
C CYS A 57 9.56 15.78 -2.17
N ARG A 58 8.39 15.33 -2.64
CA ARG A 58 8.11 15.11 -4.06
C ARG A 58 8.27 16.39 -4.88
N ARG A 59 7.69 17.51 -4.44
CA ARG A 59 7.84 18.82 -5.12
C ARG A 59 9.30 19.24 -5.28
N ARG A 60 10.11 19.10 -4.22
CA ARG A 60 11.55 19.39 -4.29
C ARG A 60 12.29 18.52 -5.30
N LEU A 61 11.92 17.24 -5.43
CA LEU A 61 12.52 16.34 -6.41
C LEU A 61 12.09 16.69 -7.84
N ILE A 62 10.83 17.06 -8.04
CA ILE A 62 10.34 17.58 -9.34
C ILE A 62 11.09 18.84 -9.74
N ASP A 63 11.28 19.78 -8.81
CA ASP A 63 12.04 21.01 -9.08
C ASP A 63 13.48 20.69 -9.50
N ARG A 64 14.11 19.68 -8.87
CA ARG A 64 15.46 19.21 -9.25
C ARG A 64 15.49 18.52 -10.60
N ASP A 65 14.48 17.72 -10.94
CA ASP A 65 14.34 17.06 -12.24
C ASP A 65 14.17 18.10 -13.36
N ILE A 66 13.31 19.11 -13.15
CA ILE A 66 13.13 20.24 -14.07
C ILE A 66 14.43 21.05 -14.24
N ALA A 67 15.15 21.29 -13.15
CA ALA A 67 16.45 21.96 -13.18
C ALA A 67 17.57 21.10 -13.80
N GLY A 68 17.32 19.81 -14.08
CA GLY A 68 18.31 18.87 -14.60
C GLY A 68 19.41 18.50 -13.60
N THR A 69 19.16 18.69 -12.30
CA THR A 69 20.12 18.47 -11.21
C THR A 69 19.83 17.22 -10.38
N ILE A 70 18.80 16.46 -10.75
CA ILE A 70 18.40 15.24 -10.04
C ILE A 70 19.41 14.10 -10.24
N THR A 71 19.70 13.35 -9.18
CA THR A 71 20.54 12.14 -9.26
C THR A 71 19.71 10.91 -9.69
N ALA A 72 20.38 9.82 -10.07
CA ALA A 72 19.71 8.57 -10.42
C ALA A 72 18.87 8.01 -9.25
N ASP A 73 19.43 8.03 -8.04
CA ASP A 73 18.75 7.57 -6.82
C ASP A 73 17.55 8.44 -6.48
N GLU A 74 17.67 9.76 -6.66
CA GLU A 74 16.57 10.70 -6.47
C GLU A 74 15.46 10.52 -7.51
N ARG A 75 15.81 10.11 -8.72
CA ARG A 75 14.84 9.81 -9.79
C ARG A 75 14.05 8.54 -9.50
N GLU A 76 14.70 7.50 -8.98
CA GLU A 76 14.02 6.29 -8.53
C GLU A 76 13.08 6.61 -7.35
N LYS A 77 13.55 7.43 -6.40
CA LYS A 77 12.72 7.93 -5.31
C LYS A 77 11.52 8.74 -5.81
N LEU A 78 11.71 9.60 -6.81
CA LEU A 78 10.63 10.37 -7.43
C LEU A 78 9.59 9.44 -8.08
N ALA A 79 10.03 8.41 -8.83
CA ALA A 79 9.14 7.43 -9.44
C ALA A 79 8.32 6.64 -8.40
N HIS A 80 8.93 6.31 -7.26
CA HIS A 80 8.23 5.69 -6.14
C HIS A 80 7.18 6.63 -5.53
N LEU A 81 7.54 7.90 -5.32
CA LEU A 81 6.62 8.91 -4.79
C LEU A 81 5.46 9.22 -5.75
N ASP A 82 5.70 9.23 -7.06
CA ASP A 82 4.65 9.41 -8.07
C ASP A 82 3.63 8.28 -8.06
N ARG A 83 4.09 7.04 -7.84
CA ARG A 83 3.19 5.90 -7.70
C ARG A 83 2.29 6.03 -6.47
N LEU A 84 2.87 6.37 -5.32
CA LEU A 84 2.12 6.62 -4.08
C LEU A 84 1.14 7.79 -4.23
N ALA A 85 1.53 8.84 -4.96
CA ALA A 85 0.68 9.98 -5.26
C ALA A 85 -0.58 9.53 -6.02
N ASN A 86 -0.38 8.76 -7.09
CA ASN A 86 -1.49 8.26 -7.90
C ASN A 86 -2.44 7.38 -7.10
N GLU A 87 -1.91 6.46 -6.30
CA GLU A 87 -2.73 5.60 -5.44
C GLU A 87 -3.53 6.43 -4.41
N HIS A 88 -2.95 7.49 -3.86
CA HIS A 88 -3.67 8.40 -2.96
C HIS A 88 -4.74 9.23 -3.69
N PHE A 89 -4.43 9.81 -4.85
CA PHE A 89 -5.38 10.62 -5.60
C PHE A 89 -6.54 9.80 -6.17
N ASP A 90 -6.30 8.54 -6.56
CA ASP A 90 -7.37 7.62 -6.97
C ASP A 90 -8.40 7.38 -5.85
N ILE A 91 -7.97 7.45 -4.59
CA ILE A 91 -8.83 7.28 -3.41
C ILE A 91 -9.51 8.60 -3.02
N VAL A 92 -8.77 9.70 -2.96
CA VAL A 92 -9.25 10.98 -2.42
C VAL A 92 -10.01 11.82 -3.46
N ALA A 93 -9.64 11.70 -4.73
CA ALA A 93 -10.25 12.42 -5.85
C ALA A 93 -10.50 11.47 -7.03
N PRO A 94 -11.34 10.43 -6.85
CA PRO A 94 -11.65 9.49 -7.92
C PRO A 94 -12.13 10.26 -9.14
N ALA A 95 -11.52 10.00 -10.30
CA ALA A 95 -11.81 10.73 -11.51
C ALA A 95 -13.32 10.65 -11.82
N PRO A 96 -13.97 11.78 -12.18
CA PRO A 96 -15.38 11.76 -12.55
C PRO A 96 -15.56 10.83 -13.76
N MET A 97 -16.18 9.67 -13.52
CA MET A 97 -16.39 8.63 -14.54
C MET A 97 -17.21 9.16 -15.73
N GLU A 98 -17.88 10.31 -15.61
CA GLU A 98 -18.64 10.94 -16.68
C GLU A 98 -17.82 11.16 -17.94
N GLY A 99 -16.55 11.57 -17.81
CA GLY A 99 -15.64 11.75 -18.96
C GLY A 99 -15.34 10.42 -19.65
N ALA A 100 -14.98 9.40 -18.86
CA ALA A 100 -14.71 8.06 -19.35
C ALA A 100 -15.95 7.41 -19.99
N GLN A 101 -17.14 7.57 -19.39
CA GLN A 101 -18.41 7.09 -19.92
C GLN A 101 -18.82 7.81 -21.20
N ARG A 102 -18.54 9.13 -21.31
CA ARG A 102 -18.78 9.89 -22.54
C ARG A 102 -17.89 9.40 -23.68
N LEU A 103 -16.61 9.20 -23.42
CA LEU A 103 -15.67 8.64 -24.40
C LEU A 103 -16.07 7.22 -24.81
N HIS A 104 -16.43 6.36 -23.85
CA HIS A 104 -16.91 5.01 -24.11
C HIS A 104 -18.14 5.00 -25.03
N ARG A 105 -19.15 5.84 -24.75
CA ARG A 105 -20.33 6.01 -25.62
C ARG A 105 -19.96 6.47 -27.03
N GLN A 106 -19.05 7.44 -27.16
CA GLN A 106 -18.59 7.92 -28.46
C GLN A 106 -17.86 6.83 -29.26
N LEU A 107 -17.03 6.01 -28.60
CA LEU A 107 -16.33 4.89 -29.25
C LEU A 107 -17.28 3.78 -29.69
N LEU A 108 -18.30 3.45 -28.88
CA LEU A 108 -19.34 2.51 -29.27
C LEU A 108 -20.15 3.00 -30.48
N GLN A 109 -20.52 4.28 -30.49
CA GLN A 109 -21.21 4.89 -31.63
C GLN A 109 -20.34 4.84 -32.89
N ARG A 110 -19.04 5.15 -32.80
CA ARG A 110 -18.12 5.06 -33.96
C ARG A 110 -17.91 3.63 -34.45
N ARG A 111 -17.91 2.64 -33.55
CA ARG A 111 -17.80 1.22 -33.92
C ARG A 111 -19.09 0.68 -34.56
N GLY A 112 -20.25 1.11 -34.08
CA GLY A 112 -21.56 0.75 -34.64
C GLY A 112 -21.89 1.46 -35.95
N ASN A 113 -21.18 2.54 -36.30
CA ASN A 113 -21.36 3.33 -37.51
C ASN A 113 -20.29 3.07 -38.57
N LYS A 114 -19.65 1.89 -38.50
CA LYS A 114 -18.77 1.40 -39.56
C LYS A 114 -19.66 0.76 -40.65
N PRO A 115 -19.65 1.25 -41.91
CA PRO A 115 -20.41 0.63 -42.99
C PRO A 115 -19.95 -0.80 -43.27
#